data_AF-V2UZL8-F1
#
_entry.id   AF-V2UZL8-F1
#
_cell.length_a   1.000
_cell.length_b   1.000
_cell.length_c   1.000
_cell.angle_alpha   90.00
_cell.angle_beta   90.00
_cell.angle_gamma   90.00
#
_symmetry.space_group_name_H-M   'P 1'
#
loop_
_entity.id
_entity.type
_entity.pdbx_description
1 polymer ?
#
loop_
_entity_poly.entity_id
_entity_poly.type
_entity_poly.pdbx_seq_one_letter_code
_entity_poly.pdbx_strand_id
1 'polypeptide(L)'
;MKNKIKNHRSLIKLLISFWLLGCLNIVYFGFQIDPYLSKHEPEHIYQYPIDGVILISLFFSSYFIVTYFLASTSFNQKHPFLSCTILSIITFIQLLIVYSSAMHAPPFMWAYMINLFILFFFHLALCVSIIRHKKKSSQ
;
A
#
# COMPACT_ATOMS: atom_id res chain seq x y z
N MET A 1 13.27 -13.26 -25.02
CA MET A 1 13.85 -12.52 -23.86
C MET A 1 13.41 -11.06 -23.75
N LYS A 2 13.43 -10.26 -24.84
CA LYS A 2 13.04 -8.82 -24.84
C LYS A 2 11.66 -8.52 -24.23
N ASN A 3 10.62 -9.32 -24.52
CA ASN A 3 9.26 -9.08 -23.99
C ASN A 3 9.14 -9.30 -22.47
N LYS A 4 9.86 -10.28 -21.90
CA LYS A 4 9.84 -10.57 -20.45
C LYS A 4 10.47 -9.42 -19.63
N ILE A 5 11.55 -8.83 -20.15
CA ILE A 5 12.25 -7.69 -19.54
C ILE A 5 11.42 -6.40 -19.63
N LYS A 6 10.73 -6.18 -20.77
CA LYS A 6 9.84 -5.03 -20.97
C LYS A 6 8.65 -5.04 -20.00
N ASN A 7 8.02 -6.20 -19.81
CA ASN A 7 6.92 -6.35 -18.85
C ASN A 7 7.37 -6.15 -17.40
N HIS A 8 8.54 -6.67 -17.02
CA HIS A 8 9.07 -6.48 -15.67
C HIS A 8 9.32 -5.01 -15.32
N ARG A 9 9.92 -4.25 -16.25
CA ARG A 9 10.11 -2.80 -16.08
C ARG A 9 8.79 -2.04 -15.99
N SER A 10 7.78 -2.43 -16.79
CA SER A 10 6.46 -1.81 -16.74
C SER A 10 5.77 -2.02 -15.39
N LEU A 11 5.87 -3.23 -14.84
CA LEU A 11 5.29 -3.56 -13.54
C LEU A 11 5.96 -2.80 -12.40
N ILE A 12 7.29 -2.66 -12.42
CA ILE A 12 8.01 -1.84 -11.44
C ILE A 12 7.60 -0.38 -11.53
N LYS A 13 7.51 0.19 -12.74
CA LYS A 13 7.05 1.58 -12.91
C LYS A 13 5.67 1.79 -12.33
N LEU A 14 4.74 0.87 -12.63
CA LEU A 14 3.38 0.91 -12.11
C LEU A 14 3.37 0.84 -10.57
N LEU A 15 4.15 -0.08 -9.96
CA LEU A 15 4.30 -0.16 -8.51
C LEU A 15 4.80 1.15 -7.89
N ILE A 16 5.83 1.75 -8.47
CA ILE A 16 6.38 3.03 -7.98
C ILE A 16 5.36 4.15 -8.13
N SER A 17 4.62 4.21 -9.25
CA SER A 17 3.58 5.21 -9.45
C SER A 17 2.44 5.07 -8.44
N PHE A 18 1.94 3.86 -8.20
CA PHE A 18 0.92 3.61 -7.19
C PHE A 18 1.41 3.94 -5.77
N TRP A 19 2.66 3.58 -5.46
CA TRP A 19 3.28 3.91 -4.19
C TRP A 19 3.37 5.42 -3.96
N LEU A 20 3.94 6.16 -4.92
CA LEU A 20 4.09 7.61 -4.83
C LEU A 20 2.74 8.31 -4.74
N LEU A 21 1.77 7.92 -5.56
CA LEU A 21 0.42 8.49 -5.51
C LEU A 21 -0.24 8.24 -4.16
N GLY A 22 -0.11 7.03 -3.61
CA GLY A 22 -0.65 6.72 -2.29
C GLY A 22 0.01 7.54 -1.16
N CYS A 23 1.35 7.63 -1.16
CA CYS A 23 2.08 8.45 -0.19
C CYS A 23 1.71 9.93 -0.31
N LEU A 24 1.66 10.49 -1.53
CA LEU A 24 1.24 11.87 -1.77
C LEU A 24 -0.19 12.11 -1.30
N ASN A 25 -1.09 11.15 -1.51
CA ASN A 25 -2.47 11.23 -1.04
C ASN A 25 -2.53 11.30 0.50
N ILE A 26 -1.77 10.45 1.21
CA ILE A 26 -1.71 10.48 2.69
C ILE A 26 -1.15 11.82 3.18
N VAL A 27 -0.04 12.30 2.59
CA VAL A 27 0.59 13.56 2.96
C VAL A 27 -0.34 14.75 2.69
N TYR A 28 -0.98 14.79 1.52
CA TYR A 28 -1.92 15.85 1.15
C TYR A 28 -3.09 15.94 2.14
N PHE A 29 -3.69 14.81 2.50
CA PHE A 29 -4.76 14.79 3.49
C PHE A 29 -4.26 15.00 4.92
N GLY A 30 -2.96 14.80 5.20
CA GLY A 30 -2.34 15.22 6.44
C GLY A 30 -2.48 16.72 6.69
N PHE A 31 -2.43 17.54 5.63
CA PHE A 31 -2.55 19.00 5.70
C PHE A 31 -3.98 19.51 5.88
N GLN A 32 -4.98 18.63 5.82
CA GLN A 32 -6.36 19.03 6.02
C GLN A 32 -6.70 19.09 7.50
N ILE A 33 -7.38 20.17 7.89
CA ILE A 33 -7.95 20.31 9.22
C ILE A 33 -9.03 19.24 9.39
N ASP A 34 -9.01 18.55 10.52
CA ASP A 34 -10.03 17.57 10.85
C ASP A 34 -11.41 18.27 10.98
N PRO A 35 -12.40 17.91 10.16
CA PRO A 35 -13.75 18.47 10.24
C PRO A 35 -14.40 18.28 11.60
N TYR A 36 -14.03 17.22 12.34
CA TYR A 36 -14.52 16.96 13.69
C TYR A 36 -13.97 17.99 14.68
N LEU A 37 -12.65 18.21 14.68
CA LEU A 37 -12.00 19.22 15.52
C LEU A 37 -12.50 20.63 15.19
N SER A 38 -12.65 20.95 13.90
CA SER A 38 -13.17 22.25 13.47
C SER A 38 -14.59 22.55 14.00
N LYS A 39 -15.39 21.52 14.29
CA LYS A 39 -16.76 21.67 14.81
C LYS A 39 -16.86 21.63 16.33
N HIS A 40 -16.00 20.88 17.00
CA HIS A 40 -16.11 20.61 18.44
C HIS A 40 -15.05 21.34 19.28
N GLU A 41 -13.96 21.78 18.66
CA GLU A 41 -12.86 22.53 19.29
C GLU A 41 -12.42 23.70 18.40
N PRO A 42 -13.24 24.76 18.25
CA PRO A 42 -12.96 25.87 17.33
C PRO A 42 -11.74 26.71 17.72
N GLU A 43 -11.30 26.64 18.97
CA GLU A 43 -10.07 27.29 19.45
C GLU A 43 -8.81 26.43 19.22
N HIS A 44 -8.96 25.21 18.70
CA HIS A 44 -7.85 24.31 18.45
C HIS A 44 -6.92 24.89 17.38
N ILE A 45 -5.70 25.24 17.77
CA ILE A 45 -4.65 25.63 16.83
C ILE A 45 -4.22 24.36 16.09
N TYR A 46 -4.60 24.26 14.82
CA TYR A 46 -4.23 23.14 13.98
C TYR A 46 -2.72 22.91 13.99
N GLN A 47 -2.31 21.71 14.41
CA GLN A 47 -0.96 21.20 14.27
C GLN A 47 -0.97 20.05 13.28
N TYR A 48 -0.11 20.13 12.27
CA TYR A 48 0.01 19.04 11.31
C TYR A 48 0.51 17.77 12.03
N PRO A 49 -0.18 16.63 11.90
CA PRO A 49 0.17 15.40 12.60
C PRO A 49 1.36 14.69 11.94
N ILE A 50 2.57 15.28 12.02
CA ILE A 50 3.80 14.81 11.37
C ILE A 50 4.04 13.32 11.66
N ASP A 51 4.04 12.95 12.94
CA ASP A 51 4.39 11.60 13.38
C ASP A 51 3.41 10.55 12.83
N GLY A 52 2.11 10.86 12.88
CA GLY A 52 1.06 9.99 12.35
C GLY A 52 1.16 9.81 10.84
N VAL A 53 1.37 10.91 10.10
CA VAL A 53 1.50 10.87 8.64
C VAL A 53 2.74 10.09 8.21
N ILE A 54 3.88 10.29 8.88
CA ILE A 54 5.11 9.55 8.59
C ILE A 54 4.90 8.06 8.88
N LEU A 55 4.38 7.72 10.05
CA LEU A 55 4.17 6.33 10.45
C LEU A 55 3.26 5.58 9.47
N ILE A 56 2.15 6.19 9.07
CA ILE A 56 1.20 5.59 8.14
C ILE A 56 1.75 5.52 6.73
N SER A 57 2.53 6.52 6.30
CA SER A 57 3.24 6.46 5.02
C SER A 57 4.25 5.31 5.00
N LEU A 58 4.95 5.05 6.11
CA LEU A 58 5.87 3.91 6.25
C LEU A 58 5.12 2.58 6.23
N PHE A 59 4.02 2.46 6.96
CA PHE A 59 3.18 1.26 6.92
C PHE A 59 2.67 0.99 5.52
N PHE A 60 2.15 2.00 4.81
CA PHE A 60 1.74 1.87 3.41
C PHE A 60 2.90 1.43 2.50
N SER A 61 4.08 2.04 2.68
CA SER A 61 5.29 1.75 1.89
C SER A 61 5.82 0.32 2.09
N SER A 62 5.62 -0.27 3.27
CA SER A 62 6.11 -1.61 3.59
C SER A 62 5.69 -2.67 2.57
N TYR A 63 4.46 -2.59 2.06
CA TYR A 63 3.96 -3.50 1.04
C TYR A 63 4.80 -3.44 -0.24
N PHE A 64 5.11 -2.22 -0.70
CA PHE A 64 5.85 -2.00 -1.94
C PHE A 64 7.32 -2.38 -1.78
N ILE A 65 7.92 -2.08 -0.64
CA ILE A 65 9.29 -2.47 -0.29
C ILE A 65 9.42 -4.00 -0.31
N VAL A 66 8.51 -4.71 0.36
CA VAL A 66 8.52 -6.18 0.39
C VAL A 66 8.24 -6.76 -1.00
N THR A 67 7.28 -6.22 -1.74
CA THR A 67 7.01 -6.64 -3.13
C THR A 67 8.24 -6.49 -4.01
N TYR A 68 8.95 -5.37 -3.91
CA TYR A 68 10.19 -5.12 -4.64
C TYR A 68 11.29 -6.10 -4.24
N PHE A 69 11.47 -6.34 -2.94
CA PHE A 69 12.45 -7.30 -2.42
C PHE A 69 12.20 -8.73 -2.93
N LEU A 70 10.95 -9.19 -2.86
CA LEU A 70 10.54 -10.51 -3.36
C LEU A 70 10.73 -10.65 -4.87
N ALA A 71 10.54 -9.57 -5.64
CA ALA A 71 10.80 -9.55 -7.07
C ALA A 71 12.30 -9.53 -7.40
N SER A 72 13.09 -8.71 -6.70
CA SER A 72 14.53 -8.57 -6.92
C SER A 72 15.30 -9.86 -6.62
N THR A 73 14.86 -10.62 -5.62
CA THR A 73 15.44 -11.92 -5.26
C THR A 73 14.91 -13.09 -6.09
N SER A 74 13.99 -12.83 -7.03
CA SER A 74 13.22 -13.84 -7.78
C SER A 74 12.49 -14.85 -6.89
N PHE A 75 12.26 -14.50 -5.62
CA PHE A 75 11.58 -15.35 -4.65
C PHE A 75 10.14 -15.62 -5.07
N ASN A 76 9.49 -14.63 -5.69
CA ASN A 76 8.15 -14.75 -6.26
C ASN A 76 8.03 -15.80 -7.38
N GLN A 77 9.12 -16.10 -8.11
CA GLN A 77 9.14 -17.13 -9.14
C GLN A 77 9.39 -18.52 -8.54
N LYS A 78 10.27 -18.61 -7.53
CA LYS A 78 10.61 -19.87 -6.87
C LYS A 78 9.50 -20.36 -5.92
N HIS A 79 8.97 -19.44 -5.11
CA HIS A 79 7.96 -19.70 -4.08
C HIS A 79 6.76 -18.73 -4.23
N PRO A 80 5.94 -18.90 -5.28
CA PRO A 80 4.84 -17.98 -5.59
C PRO A 80 3.77 -17.97 -4.49
N PHE A 81 3.38 -19.13 -3.96
CA PHE A 81 2.39 -19.19 -2.88
C PHE A 81 2.87 -18.50 -1.61
N LEU A 82 4.12 -18.74 -1.20
CA LEU A 82 4.67 -18.11 -0.01
C LEU A 82 4.78 -16.59 -0.18
N SER A 83 5.15 -16.13 -1.37
CA SER A 83 5.19 -14.69 -1.69
C SER A 83 3.81 -14.04 -1.57
N CYS A 84 2.77 -14.71 -2.08
CA CYS A 84 1.39 -14.24 -1.93
C CYS A 84 1.00 -14.21 -0.44
N THR A 85 1.30 -15.26 0.33
CA THR A 85 1.00 -15.32 1.77
C THR A 85 1.65 -14.17 2.54
N ILE A 86 2.94 -13.89 2.30
CA ILE A 86 3.65 -12.78 2.95
C ILE A 86 2.95 -11.45 2.65
N LEU A 87 2.63 -11.19 1.38
CA LEU A 87 1.95 -9.96 0.98
C LEU A 87 0.52 -9.86 1.54
N SER A 88 -0.19 -10.98 1.65
CA SER A 88 -1.52 -11.01 2.28
C SER A 88 -1.44 -10.71 3.78
N ILE A 89 -0.43 -11.23 4.50
CA ILE A 89 -0.19 -10.90 5.92
C ILE A 89 0.04 -9.40 6.09
N ILE A 90 0.88 -8.79 5.25
CA ILE A 90 1.12 -7.33 5.31
C ILE A 90 -0.19 -6.57 5.08
N THR A 91 -0.94 -6.93 4.04
CA THR A 91 -2.22 -6.27 3.72
C THR A 91 -3.24 -6.43 4.86
N PHE A 92 -3.24 -7.59 5.51
CA PHE A 92 -4.12 -7.86 6.66
C PHE A 92 -3.74 -7.03 7.89
N ILE A 93 -2.45 -6.90 8.22
CA ILE A 93 -1.97 -6.02 9.29
C ILE A 93 -2.37 -4.57 9.00
N GLN A 94 -2.19 -4.11 7.76
CA GLN A 94 -2.60 -2.76 7.34
C GLN A 94 -4.11 -2.54 7.50
N LEU A 95 -4.92 -3.56 7.21
CA LEU A 95 -6.38 -3.51 7.40
C LEU A 95 -6.77 -3.42 8.89
N LEU A 96 -6.07 -4.13 9.77
CA LEU A 96 -6.28 -4.03 11.22
C LEU A 96 -5.99 -2.61 11.73
N ILE A 97 -4.94 -1.96 11.23
CA ILE A 97 -4.60 -0.57 11.58
C ILE A 97 -5.72 0.39 11.15
N VAL A 98 -6.26 0.21 9.95
CA VAL A 98 -7.39 1.02 9.47
C VAL A 98 -8.64 0.78 10.32
N TYR A 99 -8.94 -0.48 10.64
CA TYR A 99 -10.09 -0.82 11.45
C TYR A 99 -10.02 -0.23 12.86
N SER A 100 -8.86 -0.31 13.52
CA SER A 100 -8.67 0.23 14.87
C SER A 100 -8.71 1.76 14.91
N SER A 101 -8.38 2.44 13.81
CA SER A 101 -8.36 3.89 13.71
C SER A 101 -9.68 4.51 13.24
N ALA A 102 -10.61 3.72 12.71
CA ALA A 102 -11.86 4.19 12.11
C ALA A 102 -12.80 4.98 13.05
N MET A 103 -12.67 4.79 14.37
CA MET A 103 -13.57 5.44 15.36
C MET A 103 -13.31 6.94 15.52
N HIS A 104 -12.08 7.42 15.32
CA HIS A 104 -11.70 8.83 15.42
C HIS A 104 -10.61 9.16 14.39
N ALA A 105 -10.87 8.78 13.13
CA ALA A 105 -9.86 8.83 12.08
C ALA A 105 -9.63 10.28 11.58
N PRO A 106 -8.43 10.86 11.76
CA PRO A 106 -8.07 12.11 11.13
C PRO A 106 -8.06 11.96 9.59
N PRO A 107 -8.10 13.06 8.82
CA PRO A 107 -8.25 13.01 7.36
C PRO A 107 -7.21 12.13 6.62
N PHE A 108 -5.95 12.10 7.08
CA PHE A 108 -4.93 11.24 6.48
C PHE A 108 -5.19 9.74 6.68
N MET A 109 -5.90 9.33 7.74
CA MET A 109 -6.30 7.93 7.94
C MET A 109 -7.40 7.51 6.98
N TRP A 110 -8.30 8.42 6.61
CA TRP A 110 -9.28 8.18 5.54
C TRP A 110 -8.58 8.01 4.19
N ALA A 111 -7.60 8.86 3.88
CA ALA A 111 -6.79 8.71 2.67
C ALA A 111 -6.03 7.37 2.65
N TYR A 112 -5.45 6.97 3.80
CA TYR A 112 -4.80 5.67 3.95
C TYR A 112 -5.78 4.50 3.74
N MET A 113 -6.99 4.55 4.28
CA MET A 113 -8.02 3.55 4.05
C MET A 113 -8.35 3.40 2.56
N ILE A 114 -8.58 4.51 1.85
CA ILE A 114 -8.86 4.50 0.41
C ILE A 114 -7.70 3.86 -0.37
N ASN A 115 -6.47 4.29 -0.05
CA ASN A 115 -5.28 3.71 -0.66
C ASN A 115 -5.16 2.21 -0.38
N LEU A 116 -5.54 1.75 0.81
CA LEU A 116 -5.51 0.35 1.18
C LEU A 116 -6.54 -0.48 0.40
N PHE A 117 -7.74 0.05 0.15
CA PHE A 117 -8.73 -0.63 -0.71
C PHE A 117 -8.20 -0.79 -2.13
N ILE A 118 -7.59 0.27 -2.70
CA ILE A 118 -6.96 0.20 -4.01
C ILE A 118 -5.82 -0.83 -4.00
N LEU A 119 -4.99 -0.83 -2.95
CA LEU A 119 -3.89 -1.76 -2.76
C LEU A 119 -4.39 -3.21 -2.68
N PHE A 120 -5.55 -3.45 -2.05
CA PHE A 120 -6.15 -4.78 -1.96
C PHE A 120 -6.53 -5.33 -3.34
N PHE A 121 -7.19 -4.54 -4.19
CA PHE A 121 -7.49 -4.95 -5.56
C PHE A 121 -6.21 -5.19 -6.37
N PHE A 122 -5.22 -4.32 -6.19
CA PHE A 122 -3.92 -4.48 -6.83
C PHE A 122 -3.21 -5.77 -6.36
N HIS A 123 -3.27 -6.08 -5.07
CA HIS A 123 -2.72 -7.31 -4.50
C HIS A 123 -3.37 -8.55 -5.10
N LEU A 124 -4.70 -8.57 -5.23
CA LEU A 124 -5.43 -9.68 -5.88
C LEU A 124 -4.95 -9.89 -7.32
N ALA A 125 -4.84 -8.82 -8.11
CA ALA A 125 -4.35 -8.89 -9.48
C ALA A 125 -2.90 -9.41 -9.55
N LEU A 126 -2.04 -8.96 -8.63
CA LEU A 126 -0.64 -9.37 -8.54
C LEU A 126 -0.51 -10.86 -8.16
N CYS A 127 -1.27 -11.33 -7.18
CA CYS A 127 -1.32 -12.73 -6.77
C CYS A 127 -1.77 -13.65 -7.92
N VAL A 128 -2.83 -13.28 -8.63
CA VAL A 128 -3.32 -14.04 -9.80
C VAL A 128 -2.23 -14.12 -10.89
N SER A 129 -1.53 -13.01 -11.15
CA SER A 129 -0.45 -12.96 -12.13
C SER A 129 0.72 -13.88 -11.77
N ILE A 130 1.18 -13.85 -10.51
CA ILE A 130 2.27 -14.68 -10.00
C ILE A 130 1.92 -16.18 -10.11
N ILE A 131 0.71 -16.56 -9.67
CA ILE A 131 0.26 -17.96 -9.71
C ILE A 131 0.12 -18.46 -11.16
N ARG A 132 -0.45 -17.64 -12.06
CA ARG A 132 -0.55 -17.98 -13.50
C ARG A 132 0.81 -18.19 -14.15
N HIS A 133 1.81 -17.41 -13.78
CA HIS A 133 3.17 -17.57 -14.29
C HIS A 133 3.80 -18.90 -13.90
N LYS A 134 3.56 -19.40 -12.68
CA LYS A 134 4.04 -20.73 -12.25
C LYS A 134 3.43 -21.84 -13.11
N LYS A 135 2.10 -21.80 -13.33
CA LYS A 135 1.38 -22.84 -14.08
C LYS A 135 1.91 -22.99 -15.52
N LYS A 136 2.30 -21.88 -16.17
CA LYS A 136 2.91 -21.88 -17.51
C LYS A 136 4.37 -22.32 -17.56
N SER A 137 5.08 -22.31 -16.43
CA SER A 137 6.50 -22.70 -16.37
C SER A 137 6.72 -24.18 -16.03
N SER A 138 5.66 -24.89 -15.61
CA SER A 138 5.68 -26.33 -15.31
C SER A 138 5.04 -27.18 -16.42
N GLN A 139 4.61 -26.57 -17.52
CA GLN A 139 4.23 -27.23 -18.77
C GLN A 139 5.38 -27.03 -19.77
#